data_AF-A0A6J0M6Q6-F1
#
_entry.id   AF-A0A6J0M6Q6-F1
#
_cell.length_a   1.000
_cell.length_b   1.000
_cell.length_c   1.000
_cell.angle_alpha   90.00
_cell.angle_beta   90.00
_cell.angle_gamma   90.00
#
_symmetry.space_group_name_H-M   'P 1'
#
loop_
_entity.id
_entity.type
_entity.pdbx_description
1 polymer ?
#
loop_
_entity_poly.entity_id
_entity_poly.type
_entity_poly.pdbx_seq_one_letter_code
_entity_poly.pdbx_strand_id
1 'polypeptide(L)'
;MATVTSNTPPKSFSLSISNPLKPLTPKSPSLRFPPRNSHHHHRLSINAAVSPPPPNSPSPDYRFEILSESLPFIQKFRGKTIVVKYGGAAMTSPELKASVVSDLVLLACVGLRPILVHGGGPDINRYLKQLNIPAEFRDGLRVTDATTMEIVSMVLVGKVNKNLVSLINAAGATAVGLSGHDGRLLTARPVPNSDQLGFVGEVARVDPSVLRPLVGSGYIPVIASVAADEAGQAYNINADTVAGELAAALGAEKLILLTDVAGILEDREDVGSLVKEIDIKGVKKMIEDGKVGGGMIPKVKCCIRSLAQGVKTASIIDGRRQHSLLHEIMSDEGAGTMITG
;
A
#
# COMPACT_ATOMS: atom_id res chain seq x y z
N MET A 1 30.50 62.77 39.71
CA MET A 1 31.72 62.22 40.35
C MET A 1 31.45 60.76 40.65
N ALA A 2 32.12 59.72 40.14
CA ALA A 2 33.24 59.50 39.23
C ALA A 2 33.02 58.07 38.64
N THR A 3 32.92 57.87 37.33
CA THR A 3 33.95 57.30 36.42
C THR A 3 35.06 56.47 37.09
N VAL A 4 35.15 55.16 36.77
CA VAL A 4 36.32 54.51 36.11
C VAL A 4 35.85 53.25 35.35
N THR A 5 36.29 53.19 34.09
CA THR A 5 36.15 52.16 33.06
C THR A 5 37.32 51.17 33.09
N SER A 6 37.13 49.92 32.67
CA SER A 6 38.21 49.14 32.04
C SER A 6 37.67 48.13 31.02
N ASN A 7 37.74 48.51 29.75
CA ASN A 7 37.62 47.67 28.57
C ASN A 7 39.00 47.06 28.25
N THR A 8 39.08 45.75 28.08
CA THR A 8 40.22 45.06 27.47
C THR A 8 39.81 44.54 26.07
N PRO A 9 40.52 44.90 24.99
CA PRO A 9 40.20 44.42 23.64
C PRO A 9 40.85 43.06 23.35
N PRO A 10 40.32 42.27 22.39
CA PRO A 10 40.86 40.97 22.06
C PRO A 10 42.10 41.08 21.16
N LYS A 11 43.03 40.12 21.33
CA LYS A 11 44.30 40.01 20.62
C LYS A 11 44.10 39.80 19.11
N SER A 12 44.75 40.66 18.31
CA SER A 12 44.86 40.52 16.86
C SER A 12 45.84 39.39 16.49
N PHE A 13 45.35 38.37 15.78
CA PHE A 13 46.19 37.42 15.05
C PHE A 13 46.42 37.94 13.63
N SER A 14 47.67 38.30 13.30
CA SER A 14 48.09 38.63 11.95
C SER A 14 48.51 37.36 11.20
N LEU A 15 47.77 36.98 10.15
CA LEU A 15 48.20 35.97 9.18
C LEU A 15 48.72 36.70 7.93
N SER A 16 50.03 36.57 7.68
CA SER A 16 50.69 37.01 6.46
C SER A 16 50.24 36.15 5.28
N ILE A 17 49.53 36.73 4.31
CA ILE A 17 49.21 36.08 3.04
C ILE A 17 50.39 36.30 2.10
N SER A 18 51.26 35.31 1.98
CA SER A 18 52.27 35.22 0.93
C SER A 18 51.98 34.00 0.06
N ASN A 19 51.13 34.18 -0.96
CA ASN A 19 51.21 33.50 -2.26
C ASN A 19 50.11 34.02 -3.20
N PRO A 20 50.42 34.48 -4.42
CA PRO A 20 49.38 34.81 -5.40
C PRO A 20 48.70 33.52 -5.88
N LEU A 21 47.37 33.46 -5.76
CA LEU A 21 46.52 32.39 -6.28
C LEU A 21 46.74 32.26 -7.80
N LYS A 22 47.20 31.09 -8.25
CA LYS A 22 47.16 30.71 -9.67
C LYS A 22 45.70 30.61 -10.13
N PRO A 23 45.32 31.17 -11.29
CA PRO A 23 43.97 30.99 -11.82
C PRO A 23 43.73 29.52 -12.17
N LEU A 24 42.74 28.90 -11.52
CA LEU A 24 42.26 27.57 -11.88
C LEU A 24 41.49 27.68 -13.21
N THR A 25 42.13 27.27 -14.29
CA THR A 25 41.44 27.00 -15.56
C THR A 25 40.45 25.85 -15.36
N PRO A 26 39.18 25.96 -15.76
CA PRO A 26 38.24 24.86 -15.67
C PRO A 26 38.59 23.82 -16.74
N LYS A 27 39.34 22.78 -16.36
CA LYS A 27 39.33 21.52 -17.13
C LYS A 27 38.02 20.82 -16.81
N SER A 28 36.97 21.11 -17.58
CA SER A 28 35.76 20.30 -17.60
C SER A 28 36.10 18.89 -18.06
N PRO A 29 35.90 17.83 -17.24
CA PRO A 29 35.59 16.55 -17.85
C PRO A 29 34.15 16.69 -18.35
N SER A 30 33.98 16.70 -19.68
CA SER A 30 32.66 16.53 -20.27
C SER A 30 32.07 15.25 -19.66
N LEU A 31 31.03 15.38 -18.84
CA LEU A 31 30.18 14.26 -18.45
C LEU A 31 29.50 13.76 -19.73
N ARG A 32 30.18 12.89 -20.47
CA ARG A 32 29.55 12.11 -21.52
C ARG A 32 28.66 11.12 -20.82
N PHE A 33 27.35 11.38 -20.87
CA PHE A 33 26.38 10.32 -20.65
C PHE A 33 26.67 9.18 -21.64
N PRO A 34 26.62 7.92 -21.19
CA PRO A 34 26.73 6.80 -22.12
C PRO A 34 25.63 6.93 -23.18
N PRO A 35 25.85 6.44 -24.41
CA PRO A 35 24.79 6.44 -25.41
C PRO A 35 23.56 5.72 -24.83
N ARG A 36 22.36 6.21 -25.15
CA ARG A 36 21.10 5.52 -24.85
C ARG A 36 21.18 4.11 -25.44
N ASN A 37 21.59 3.15 -24.64
CA ASN A 37 21.43 1.75 -24.98
C ASN A 37 19.92 1.48 -25.05
N SER A 38 19.53 0.97 -26.21
CA SER A 38 18.22 0.42 -26.54
C SER A 38 17.59 -0.30 -25.34
N HIS A 39 16.31 -0.03 -25.10
CA HIS A 39 15.44 -0.67 -24.12
C HIS A 39 15.80 -2.13 -23.83
N HIS A 40 16.60 -2.35 -22.79
CA HIS A 40 16.70 -3.65 -22.17
C HIS A 40 15.42 -3.83 -21.37
N HIS A 41 14.47 -4.59 -21.92
CA HIS A 41 13.44 -5.21 -21.10
C HIS A 41 14.15 -5.95 -19.96
N HIS A 42 13.97 -5.51 -18.72
CA HIS A 42 14.36 -6.29 -17.56
C HIS A 42 13.61 -7.62 -17.66
N ARG A 43 14.32 -8.64 -18.18
CA ARG A 43 13.83 -9.99 -18.28
C ARG A 43 13.76 -10.48 -16.84
N LEU A 44 12.55 -10.62 -16.30
CA LEU A 44 12.30 -11.36 -15.06
C LEU A 44 13.03 -12.70 -15.21
N SER A 45 14.17 -12.86 -14.53
CA SER A 45 14.93 -14.11 -14.56
C SER A 45 14.25 -15.07 -13.59
N ILE A 46 13.35 -15.90 -14.12
CA ILE A 46 12.69 -16.96 -13.37
C ILE A 46 13.71 -18.10 -13.20
N ASN A 47 14.58 -18.00 -12.20
CA ASN A 47 15.30 -19.18 -11.70
C ASN A 47 14.40 -19.86 -10.66
N ALA A 48 13.32 -20.49 -11.11
CA ALA A 48 12.54 -21.40 -10.28
C ALA A 48 12.97 -22.83 -10.61
N ALA A 49 13.71 -23.46 -9.70
CA ALA A 49 13.82 -24.92 -9.72
C ALA A 49 12.42 -25.49 -9.53
N VAL A 50 11.89 -26.18 -10.54
CA VAL A 50 10.58 -26.82 -10.46
C VAL A 50 10.69 -28.01 -9.52
N SER A 51 10.15 -27.88 -8.31
CA SER A 51 10.00 -29.02 -7.39
C SER A 51 9.11 -30.08 -8.04
N PRO A 52 9.39 -31.39 -7.85
CA PRO A 52 8.53 -32.45 -8.38
C PRO A 52 7.12 -32.32 -7.78
N PRO A 53 6.07 -32.55 -8.60
CA PRO A 53 4.71 -32.32 -8.16
C PRO A 53 4.28 -33.39 -7.13
N PRO A 54 3.37 -33.05 -6.19
CA PRO A 54 2.92 -33.98 -5.16
C PRO A 54 2.18 -35.19 -5.74
N PRO A 55 2.09 -36.32 -5.00
CA PRO A 55 1.61 -37.61 -5.53
C PRO A 55 0.17 -37.65 -6.04
N ASN A 56 -0.65 -36.60 -5.82
CA ASN A 56 -2.00 -36.43 -6.37
C ASN A 56 -2.13 -35.22 -7.30
N SER A 57 -1.02 -34.73 -7.86
CA SER A 57 -1.08 -33.61 -8.79
C SER A 57 -1.80 -34.01 -10.08
N PRO A 58 -2.64 -33.13 -10.65
CA PRO A 58 -3.25 -33.37 -11.94
C PRO A 58 -2.20 -33.65 -13.02
N SER A 59 -2.59 -34.42 -14.04
CA SER A 59 -1.71 -34.76 -15.15
C SER A 59 -1.15 -33.48 -15.81
N PRO A 60 0.04 -33.55 -16.44
CA PRO A 60 0.56 -32.42 -17.21
C PRO A 60 -0.43 -31.85 -18.22
N ASP A 61 -1.16 -32.71 -18.94
CA ASP A 61 -2.14 -32.30 -19.94
C ASP A 61 -3.31 -31.53 -19.31
N TYR A 62 -3.87 -32.04 -18.20
CA TYR A 62 -4.96 -31.35 -17.51
C TYR A 62 -4.53 -29.98 -16.94
N ARG A 63 -3.28 -29.86 -16.48
CA ARG A 63 -2.73 -28.55 -16.05
C ARG A 63 -2.62 -27.56 -17.20
N PHE A 64 -2.28 -28.04 -18.40
CA PHE A 64 -2.21 -27.20 -19.60
C PHE A 64 -3.61 -26.72 -20.03
N GLU A 65 -4.60 -27.60 -19.98
CA GLU A 65 -6.01 -27.25 -20.27
C GLU A 65 -6.50 -26.12 -19.35
N ILE A 66 -6.34 -26.27 -18.03
CA ILE A 66 -6.72 -25.23 -17.05
C ILE A 66 -5.98 -23.90 -17.29
N LEU A 67 -4.68 -23.97 -17.59
CA LEU A 67 -3.91 -22.76 -17.87
C LEU A 67 -4.43 -22.04 -19.13
N SER A 68 -4.82 -22.80 -20.15
CA SER A 68 -5.42 -22.28 -21.38
C SER A 68 -6.78 -21.61 -21.11
N GLU A 69 -7.62 -22.23 -20.27
CA GLU A 69 -8.92 -21.69 -19.85
C GLU A 69 -8.81 -20.36 -19.08
N SER A 70 -7.64 -20.06 -18.49
CA SER A 70 -7.39 -18.80 -17.79
C SER A 70 -7.18 -17.61 -18.75
N LEU A 71 -6.95 -17.86 -20.04
CA LEU A 71 -6.58 -16.82 -21.02
C LEU A 71 -7.61 -15.68 -21.14
N PRO A 72 -8.94 -15.92 -21.18
CA PRO A 72 -9.93 -14.84 -21.28
C PRO A 72 -9.87 -13.87 -20.10
N PHE A 73 -9.66 -14.38 -18.88
CA PHE A 73 -9.54 -13.55 -17.67
C PHE A 73 -8.28 -12.68 -17.71
N ILE A 74 -7.15 -13.25 -18.14
CA ILE A 74 -5.89 -12.50 -18.32
C ILE A 74 -6.08 -11.39 -19.36
N GLN A 75 -6.71 -11.69 -20.50
CA GLN A 75 -6.95 -10.72 -21.56
C GLN A 75 -7.86 -9.58 -21.11
N LYS A 76 -8.93 -9.88 -20.35
CA LYS A 76 -9.90 -8.91 -19.84
C LYS A 76 -9.24 -7.80 -19.01
N PHE A 77 -8.24 -8.14 -18.20
CA PHE A 77 -7.59 -7.20 -17.28
C PHE A 77 -6.17 -6.79 -17.67
N ARG A 78 -5.68 -7.22 -18.84
CA ARG A 78 -4.31 -6.89 -19.27
C ARG A 78 -4.06 -5.38 -19.29
N GLY A 79 -2.95 -4.97 -18.68
CA GLY A 79 -2.53 -3.57 -18.59
C GLY A 79 -3.34 -2.72 -17.60
N LYS A 80 -4.35 -3.30 -16.93
CA LYS A 80 -5.19 -2.59 -15.96
C LYS A 80 -4.50 -2.49 -14.61
N THR A 81 -4.70 -1.34 -13.96
CA THR A 81 -4.25 -1.09 -12.59
C THR A 81 -5.22 -1.69 -11.60
N ILE A 82 -4.69 -2.45 -10.64
CA ILE A 82 -5.45 -3.09 -9.56
C ILE A 82 -4.84 -2.63 -8.24
N VAL A 83 -5.62 -1.97 -7.39
CA VAL A 83 -5.18 -1.60 -6.04
C VAL A 83 -5.70 -2.63 -5.06
N VAL A 84 -4.78 -3.32 -4.39
CA VAL A 84 -5.07 -4.37 -3.41
C VAL A 84 -4.72 -3.83 -2.04
N LYS A 85 -5.72 -3.71 -1.17
CA LYS A 85 -5.46 -3.47 0.25
C LYS A 85 -5.28 -4.80 0.95
N TYR A 86 -4.12 -4.97 1.56
CA TYR A 86 -3.77 -6.12 2.39
C TYR A 86 -3.75 -5.76 3.89
N GLY A 87 -4.61 -6.41 4.68
CA GLY A 87 -4.74 -6.12 6.11
C GLY A 87 -5.50 -7.20 6.89
N GLY A 88 -5.52 -7.08 8.21
CA GLY A 88 -6.29 -7.96 9.10
C GLY A 88 -5.63 -9.33 9.34
N ALA A 89 -6.46 -10.34 9.60
CA ALA A 89 -6.02 -11.73 9.86
C ALA A 89 -5.19 -12.33 8.72
N ALA A 90 -5.39 -11.87 7.49
CA ALA A 90 -4.61 -12.32 6.34
C ALA A 90 -3.10 -12.06 6.50
N MET A 91 -2.69 -11.08 7.33
CA MET A 91 -1.28 -10.74 7.59
C MET A 91 -0.63 -11.59 8.69
N THR A 92 -1.40 -12.34 9.49
CA THR A 92 -0.85 -13.04 10.66
C THR A 92 -0.31 -14.42 10.33
N SER A 93 -0.85 -15.10 9.31
CA SER A 93 -0.33 -16.39 8.85
C SER A 93 0.81 -16.20 7.84
N PRO A 94 1.98 -16.83 8.05
CA PRO A 94 3.06 -16.88 7.07
C PRO A 94 2.62 -17.48 5.73
N GLU A 95 1.78 -18.50 5.75
CA GLU A 95 1.27 -19.21 4.58
C GLU A 95 0.37 -18.31 3.74
N LEU A 96 -0.56 -17.58 4.38
CA LEU A 96 -1.42 -16.62 3.71
C LEU A 96 -0.62 -15.43 3.16
N LYS A 97 0.40 -14.95 3.89
CA LYS A 97 1.34 -13.94 3.37
C LYS A 97 2.03 -14.40 2.10
N ALA A 98 2.56 -15.62 2.08
CA ALA A 98 3.22 -16.17 0.91
C ALA A 98 2.24 -16.35 -0.27
N SER A 99 1.01 -16.81 0.01
CA SER A 99 -0.05 -16.95 -1.00
C SER A 99 -0.41 -15.61 -1.64
N VAL A 100 -0.68 -14.56 -0.85
CA VAL A 100 -1.01 -13.22 -1.38
C VAL A 100 0.15 -12.62 -2.18
N VAL A 101 1.40 -12.81 -1.73
CA VAL A 101 2.58 -12.37 -2.48
C VAL A 101 2.69 -13.12 -3.81
N SER A 102 2.50 -14.43 -3.80
CA SER A 102 2.49 -15.25 -5.02
C SER A 102 1.42 -14.77 -6.01
N ASP A 103 0.22 -14.45 -5.53
CA ASP A 103 -0.86 -13.94 -6.36
C ASP A 103 -0.48 -12.61 -7.02
N LEU A 104 0.04 -11.64 -6.24
CA LEU A 104 0.48 -10.35 -6.75
C LEU A 104 1.56 -10.49 -7.83
N VAL A 105 2.54 -11.38 -7.60
CA VAL A 105 3.59 -11.67 -8.58
C VAL A 105 3.00 -12.27 -9.85
N LEU A 106 2.07 -13.23 -9.73
CA LEU A 106 1.40 -13.80 -10.90
C LEU A 106 0.65 -12.72 -11.69
N LEU A 107 -0.14 -11.87 -11.03
CA LEU A 107 -0.87 -10.78 -11.70
C LEU A 107 0.08 -9.84 -12.46
N ALA A 108 1.21 -9.46 -11.86
CA ALA A 108 2.22 -8.65 -12.53
C ALA A 108 2.82 -9.37 -13.75
N CYS A 109 3.19 -10.65 -13.60
CA CYS A 109 3.76 -11.47 -14.67
C CYS A 109 2.82 -11.65 -15.86
N VAL A 110 1.50 -11.78 -15.63
CA VAL A 110 0.50 -11.90 -16.70
C VAL A 110 0.06 -10.55 -17.28
N GLY A 111 0.66 -9.45 -16.83
CA GLY A 111 0.55 -8.13 -17.45
C GLY A 111 -0.46 -7.19 -16.80
N LEU A 112 -1.01 -7.51 -15.62
CA LEU A 112 -1.73 -6.55 -14.79
C LEU A 112 -0.74 -5.65 -14.07
N ARG A 113 -1.24 -4.55 -13.49
CA ARG A 113 -0.43 -3.58 -12.74
C ARG A 113 -0.90 -3.53 -11.28
N PRO A 114 -0.53 -4.54 -10.46
CA PRO A 114 -0.93 -4.57 -9.06
C PRO A 114 -0.17 -3.53 -8.24
N ILE A 115 -0.88 -2.87 -7.34
CA ILE A 115 -0.35 -1.96 -6.33
C ILE A 115 -0.86 -2.43 -4.98
N LEU A 116 0.05 -2.71 -4.05
CA LEU A 116 -0.29 -3.21 -2.74
C LEU A 116 -0.32 -2.05 -1.74
N VAL A 117 -1.43 -1.86 -1.05
CA VAL A 117 -1.54 -0.95 0.10
C VAL A 117 -1.68 -1.79 1.36
N HIS A 118 -0.99 -1.46 2.44
CA HIS A 118 -1.08 -2.25 3.66
C HIS A 118 -1.26 -1.43 4.93
N GLY A 119 -1.91 -2.07 5.91
CA GLY A 119 -1.91 -1.63 7.30
C GLY A 119 -0.95 -2.46 8.14
N GLY A 120 -1.24 -2.61 9.43
CA GLY A 120 -0.43 -3.43 10.35
C GLY A 120 -0.87 -3.32 11.81
N GLY A 121 -2.18 -3.23 12.06
CA GLY A 121 -2.75 -3.04 13.40
C GLY A 121 -2.22 -4.02 14.46
N PRO A 122 -2.22 -5.35 14.19
CA PRO A 122 -1.68 -6.34 15.10
C PRO A 122 -0.18 -6.16 15.41
N ASP A 123 0.63 -5.83 14.40
CA ASP A 123 2.06 -5.55 14.59
C ASP A 123 2.30 -4.32 15.44
N ILE A 124 1.55 -3.23 15.21
CA ILE A 124 1.63 -2.02 16.04
C ILE A 124 1.27 -2.35 17.49
N ASN A 125 0.15 -3.05 17.72
CA ASN A 125 -0.30 -3.44 19.06
C ASN A 125 0.76 -4.24 19.81
N ARG A 126 1.49 -5.12 19.13
CA ARG A 126 2.57 -5.90 19.72
C ARG A 126 3.71 -5.01 20.23
N TYR A 127 4.14 -4.01 19.47
CA TYR A 127 5.20 -3.10 19.91
C TYR A 127 4.74 -2.15 21.00
N LEU A 128 3.52 -1.62 20.91
CA LEU A 128 2.94 -0.79 21.97
C LEU A 128 2.90 -1.57 23.30
N LYS A 129 2.46 -2.83 23.27
CA LYS A 129 2.49 -3.71 24.45
C LYS A 129 3.89 -3.93 25.01
N GLN A 130 4.90 -4.13 24.16
CA GLN A 130 6.29 -4.29 24.59
C GLN A 130 6.85 -3.03 25.27
N LEU A 131 6.36 -1.86 24.86
CA LEU A 131 6.75 -0.56 25.40
C LEU A 131 5.84 -0.07 26.53
N ASN A 132 4.90 -0.92 26.99
CA ASN A 132 3.89 -0.58 28.01
C ASN A 132 3.03 0.64 27.66
N ILE A 133 2.77 0.87 26.37
CA ILE A 133 1.86 1.90 25.88
C ILE A 133 0.51 1.24 25.58
N PRO A 134 -0.60 1.66 26.23
CA PRO A 134 -1.91 1.06 25.98
C PRO A 134 -2.40 1.42 24.57
N ALA A 135 -2.91 0.42 23.84
CA ALA A 135 -3.57 0.67 22.56
C ALA A 135 -5.03 1.08 22.81
N GLU A 136 -5.40 2.29 22.38
CA GLU A 136 -6.78 2.78 22.44
C GLU A 136 -7.38 2.91 21.03
N PHE A 137 -8.66 2.55 20.89
CA PHE A 137 -9.42 2.67 19.65
C PHE A 137 -10.77 3.33 19.90
N ARG A 138 -11.18 4.22 19.00
CA ARG A 138 -12.52 4.81 18.97
C ARG A 138 -13.05 4.73 17.54
N ASP A 139 -14.25 4.18 17.39
CA ASP A 139 -14.91 3.97 16.08
C ASP A 139 -14.04 3.25 15.02
N GLY A 140 -13.20 2.32 15.49
CA GLY A 140 -12.27 1.57 14.62
C GLY A 140 -11.01 2.33 14.20
N LEU A 141 -10.81 3.56 14.68
CA LEU A 141 -9.59 4.33 14.50
C LEU A 141 -8.73 4.27 15.76
N ARG A 142 -7.41 4.13 15.59
CA ARG A 142 -6.46 4.11 16.70
C ARG A 142 -6.26 5.54 17.21
N VAL A 143 -6.49 5.79 18.49
CA VAL A 143 -6.04 7.04 19.13
C VAL A 143 -4.52 7.06 19.08
N THR A 144 -3.96 8.08 18.44
CA THR A 144 -2.55 8.13 18.06
C THR A 144 -1.95 9.44 18.58
N ASP A 145 -1.37 9.43 19.77
CA ASP A 145 -0.56 10.55 20.27
C ASP A 145 0.82 10.61 19.59
N ALA A 146 1.67 11.56 19.99
CA ALA A 146 2.96 11.79 19.34
C ALA A 146 3.87 10.54 19.42
N THR A 147 3.97 9.93 20.60
CA THR A 147 4.77 8.72 20.84
C THR A 147 4.22 7.54 20.04
N THR A 148 2.91 7.36 20.02
CA THR A 148 2.24 6.30 19.25
C THR A 148 2.45 6.51 17.77
N MET A 149 2.44 7.76 17.27
CA MET A 149 2.68 8.07 15.86
C MET A 149 4.08 7.64 15.40
N GLU A 150 5.10 7.88 16.22
CA GLU A 150 6.47 7.42 15.94
C GLU A 150 6.51 5.89 15.79
N ILE A 151 5.90 5.17 16.74
CA ILE A 151 5.85 3.70 16.74
C ILE A 151 5.05 3.17 15.54
N VAL A 152 3.92 3.80 15.21
CA VAL A 152 3.12 3.47 14.03
C VAL A 152 3.97 3.58 12.76
N SER A 153 4.71 4.69 12.60
CA SER A 153 5.58 4.90 11.44
C SER A 153 6.70 3.86 11.36
N MET A 154 7.43 3.63 12.47
CA MET A 154 8.49 2.63 12.54
C MET A 154 8.01 1.23 12.17
N VAL A 155 6.85 0.82 12.69
CA VAL A 155 6.29 -0.51 12.45
C VAL A 155 5.77 -0.64 11.03
N LEU A 156 4.96 0.30 10.54
CA LEU A 156 4.36 0.18 9.22
C LEU A 156 5.42 0.32 8.11
N VAL A 157 6.27 1.36 8.17
CA VAL A 157 7.25 1.66 7.12
C VAL A 157 8.51 0.82 7.27
N GLY A 158 9.03 0.68 8.49
CA GLY A 158 10.32 0.01 8.72
C GLY A 158 10.22 -1.51 8.73
N LYS A 159 9.13 -2.06 9.27
CA LYS A 159 8.97 -3.51 9.43
C LYS A 159 8.01 -4.13 8.42
N VAL A 160 6.74 -3.75 8.46
CA VAL A 160 5.70 -4.42 7.66
C VAL A 160 5.94 -4.20 6.17
N ASN A 161 6.15 -2.95 5.75
CA ASN A 161 6.41 -2.61 4.36
C ASN A 161 7.62 -3.36 3.80
N LYS A 162 8.74 -3.36 4.54
CA LYS A 162 9.97 -4.01 4.09
C LYS A 162 9.88 -5.53 4.13
N ASN A 163 9.11 -6.11 5.04
CA ASN A 163 8.80 -7.54 4.99
C ASN A 163 8.06 -7.92 3.71
N LEU A 164 7.01 -7.18 3.33
CA LEU A 164 6.25 -7.43 2.10
C LEU A 164 7.11 -7.24 0.84
N VAL A 165 7.87 -6.14 0.77
CA VAL A 165 8.82 -5.90 -0.34
C VAL A 165 9.83 -7.04 -0.45
N SER A 166 10.41 -7.48 0.67
CA SER A 166 11.36 -8.58 0.69
C SER A 166 10.75 -9.89 0.21
N LEU A 167 9.50 -10.20 0.60
CA LEU A 167 8.81 -11.40 0.17
C LEU A 167 8.50 -11.38 -1.34
N ILE A 168 8.03 -10.24 -1.87
CA ILE A 168 7.77 -10.08 -3.30
C ILE A 168 9.05 -10.23 -4.11
N ASN A 169 10.16 -9.66 -3.63
CA ASN A 169 11.47 -9.79 -4.27
C ASN A 169 11.95 -11.25 -4.27
N ALA A 170 11.80 -11.94 -3.13
CA ALA A 170 12.17 -13.35 -3.02
C ALA A 170 11.29 -14.27 -3.90
N ALA A 171 10.06 -13.86 -4.19
CA ALA A 171 9.14 -14.55 -5.09
C ALA A 171 9.41 -14.27 -6.59
N GLY A 172 10.48 -13.55 -6.94
CA GLY A 172 10.94 -13.39 -8.32
C GLY A 172 10.43 -12.14 -9.05
N ALA A 173 9.79 -11.22 -8.35
CA ALA A 173 9.45 -9.89 -8.87
C ALA A 173 10.37 -8.81 -8.29
N THR A 174 10.07 -7.53 -8.57
CA THR A 174 10.74 -6.42 -7.89
C THR A 174 9.73 -5.43 -7.36
N ALA A 175 9.71 -5.25 -6.05
CA ALA A 175 8.84 -4.34 -5.34
C ALA A 175 9.56 -3.09 -4.87
N VAL A 176 8.83 -1.97 -4.83
CA VAL A 176 9.31 -0.69 -4.28
C VAL A 176 8.39 -0.27 -3.16
N GLY A 177 8.94 -0.21 -1.94
CA GLY A 177 8.20 0.14 -0.73
C GLY A 177 8.20 1.63 -0.46
N LEU A 178 7.03 2.26 -0.42
CA LEU A 178 6.82 3.68 -0.20
C LEU A 178 5.82 3.93 0.94
N SER A 179 5.86 5.12 1.49
CA SER A 179 4.83 5.73 2.33
C SER A 179 4.24 6.96 1.62
N GLY A 180 3.31 7.65 2.26
CA GLY A 180 2.78 8.92 1.76
C GLY A 180 3.83 10.04 1.67
N HIS A 181 4.90 9.97 2.47
CA HIS A 181 5.97 10.98 2.46
C HIS A 181 6.78 10.93 1.15
N ASP A 182 6.98 9.72 0.62
CA ASP A 182 7.90 9.48 -0.47
C ASP A 182 7.35 10.06 -1.77
N GLY A 183 8.06 11.05 -2.33
CA GLY A 183 7.59 11.80 -3.49
C GLY A 183 6.29 12.57 -3.26
N ARG A 184 5.91 12.81 -1.98
CA ARG A 184 4.61 13.38 -1.59
C ARG A 184 3.42 12.61 -2.17
N LEU A 185 3.53 11.28 -2.22
CA LEU A 185 2.46 10.42 -2.72
C LEU A 185 1.11 10.72 -2.06
N LEU A 186 1.12 11.00 -0.76
CA LEU A 186 -0.08 11.40 -0.01
C LEU A 186 0.24 12.66 0.81
N THR A 187 -0.68 13.63 0.81
CA THR A 187 -0.71 14.70 1.81
C THR A 187 -1.85 14.41 2.79
N ALA A 188 -1.54 14.37 4.07
CA ALA A 188 -2.51 14.19 5.15
C ALA A 188 -3.18 15.51 5.54
N ARG A 189 -4.35 15.41 6.16
CA ARG A 189 -4.94 16.45 7.01
C ARG A 189 -5.51 15.79 8.26
N PRO A 190 -5.60 16.50 9.40
CA PRO A 190 -6.25 15.94 10.59
C PRO A 190 -7.71 15.58 10.30
N VAL A 191 -8.18 14.50 10.94
CA VAL A 191 -9.61 14.17 10.98
C VAL A 191 -10.40 15.20 11.80
N PRO A 192 -11.71 15.39 11.55
CA PRO A 192 -12.51 16.40 12.25
C PRO A 192 -12.52 16.27 13.79
N ASN A 193 -12.35 15.06 14.31
CA ASN A 193 -12.28 14.75 15.74
C ASN A 193 -10.83 14.54 16.22
N SER A 194 -9.87 15.28 15.66
CA SER A 194 -8.44 15.19 16.02
C SER A 194 -8.19 15.45 17.51
N ASP A 195 -9.01 16.26 18.18
CA ASP A 195 -8.88 16.52 19.62
C ASP A 195 -9.05 15.24 20.46
N GLN A 196 -9.75 14.24 19.91
CA GLN A 196 -9.99 12.95 20.56
C GLN A 196 -9.07 11.84 20.05
N LEU A 197 -8.61 11.94 18.80
CA LEU A 197 -7.86 10.88 18.12
C LEU A 197 -6.36 11.17 17.99
N GLY A 198 -5.91 12.40 18.22
CA GLY A 198 -4.54 12.84 18.02
C GLY A 198 -4.15 12.92 16.54
N PHE A 199 -2.99 12.39 16.19
CA PHE A 199 -2.40 12.37 14.84
C PHE A 199 -3.03 11.31 13.92
N VAL A 200 -4.36 11.23 13.91
CA VAL A 200 -5.11 10.45 12.92
C VAL A 200 -5.44 11.35 11.73
N GLY A 201 -5.13 10.88 10.53
CA GLY A 201 -5.27 11.66 9.30
C GLY A 201 -6.35 11.13 8.36
N GLU A 202 -6.86 12.03 7.53
CA GLU A 202 -7.58 11.76 6.29
C GLU A 202 -6.69 12.14 5.10
N VAL A 203 -6.95 11.58 3.93
CA VAL A 203 -6.22 11.94 2.71
C VAL A 203 -6.71 13.30 2.22
N ALA A 204 -5.83 14.29 2.20
CA ALA A 204 -6.11 15.61 1.64
C ALA A 204 -5.85 15.63 0.13
N ARG A 205 -4.74 15.02 -0.30
CA ARG A 205 -4.32 14.94 -1.70
C ARG A 205 -3.55 13.66 -1.97
N VAL A 206 -3.65 13.17 -3.19
CA VAL A 206 -2.82 12.07 -3.73
C VAL A 206 -2.06 12.60 -4.95
N ASP A 207 -0.75 12.44 -4.98
CA ASP A 207 0.08 12.69 -6.15
C ASP A 207 0.72 11.38 -6.67
N PRO A 208 0.13 10.74 -7.69
CA PRO A 208 0.63 9.46 -8.18
C PRO A 208 1.87 9.59 -9.07
N SER A 209 2.46 10.79 -9.21
CA SER A 209 3.59 11.04 -10.12
C SER A 209 4.78 10.12 -9.85
N VAL A 210 5.06 9.81 -8.59
CA VAL A 210 6.13 8.87 -8.21
C VAL A 210 5.84 7.42 -8.62
N LEU A 211 4.56 7.02 -8.72
CA LEU A 211 4.17 5.65 -9.06
C LEU A 211 4.21 5.36 -10.56
N ARG A 212 3.90 6.37 -11.39
CA ARG A 212 3.82 6.21 -12.85
C ARG A 212 5.07 5.55 -13.47
N PRO A 213 6.31 6.03 -13.22
CA PRO A 213 7.49 5.39 -13.79
C PRO A 213 7.77 4.01 -13.20
N LEU A 214 7.42 3.77 -11.93
CA LEU A 214 7.62 2.48 -11.27
C LEU A 214 6.74 1.40 -11.90
N VAL A 215 5.43 1.67 -11.98
CA VAL A 215 4.45 0.77 -12.60
C VAL A 215 4.75 0.60 -14.09
N GLY A 216 5.14 1.67 -14.79
CA GLY A 216 5.53 1.61 -16.20
C GLY A 216 6.75 0.74 -16.48
N SER A 217 7.61 0.55 -15.47
CA SER A 217 8.82 -0.30 -15.55
C SER A 217 8.60 -1.71 -15.01
N GLY A 218 7.38 -2.07 -14.61
CA GLY A 218 7.03 -3.39 -14.10
C GLY A 218 7.34 -3.63 -12.62
N TYR A 219 7.67 -2.58 -11.85
CA TYR A 219 7.78 -2.71 -10.39
C TYR A 219 6.40 -2.85 -9.74
N ILE A 220 6.32 -3.57 -8.62
CA ILE A 220 5.13 -3.65 -7.78
C ILE A 220 5.26 -2.65 -6.62
N PRO A 221 4.52 -1.52 -6.60
CA PRO A 221 4.56 -0.59 -5.48
C PRO A 221 3.87 -1.18 -4.24
N VAL A 222 4.50 -1.01 -3.08
CA VAL A 222 3.98 -1.44 -1.78
C VAL A 222 3.88 -0.23 -0.86
N ILE A 223 2.67 0.20 -0.54
CA ILE A 223 2.37 1.50 0.07
C ILE A 223 1.93 1.33 1.54
N ALA A 224 2.68 1.95 2.46
CA ALA A 224 2.33 2.05 3.87
C ALA A 224 1.41 3.25 4.13
N SER A 225 0.42 3.09 5.00
CA SER A 225 -0.64 4.09 5.26
C SER A 225 -0.26 5.20 6.26
N VAL A 226 0.95 5.76 6.13
CA VAL A 226 1.39 6.95 6.89
C VAL A 226 1.78 8.05 5.93
N ALA A 227 1.45 9.30 6.26
CA ALA A 227 1.74 10.46 5.43
C ALA A 227 1.94 11.69 6.30
N ALA A 228 2.55 12.74 5.74
CA ALA A 228 2.63 14.03 6.42
C ALA A 228 1.62 15.03 5.86
N ASP A 229 1.27 16.02 6.67
CA ASP A 229 0.61 17.24 6.18
C ASP A 229 1.61 18.15 5.44
N GLU A 230 1.18 19.36 5.08
CA GLU A 230 2.04 20.33 4.38
C GLU A 230 3.19 20.87 5.23
N ALA A 231 3.05 20.86 6.57
CA ALA A 231 4.06 21.33 7.50
C ALA A 231 5.08 20.24 7.88
N GLY A 232 4.83 18.98 7.48
CA GLY A 232 5.70 17.84 7.77
C GLY A 232 5.28 17.04 9.00
N GLN A 233 4.14 17.34 9.63
CA GLN A 233 3.60 16.54 10.73
C GLN A 233 3.06 15.21 10.20
N ALA A 234 3.55 14.10 10.75
CA ALA A 234 3.10 12.77 10.38
C ALA A 234 1.72 12.45 10.94
N TYR A 235 0.92 11.73 10.16
CA TYR A 235 -0.40 11.24 10.50
C TYR A 235 -0.55 9.76 10.17
N ASN A 236 -1.29 9.06 11.03
CA ASN A 236 -1.72 7.68 10.85
C ASN A 236 -3.04 7.67 10.09
N ILE A 237 -3.05 7.15 8.86
CA ILE A 237 -4.23 7.10 8.00
C ILE A 237 -4.72 5.65 7.93
N ASN A 238 -6.05 5.46 7.94
CA ASN A 238 -6.63 4.15 7.72
C ASN A 238 -6.21 3.59 6.34
N ALA A 239 -5.69 2.37 6.29
CA ALA A 239 -5.17 1.77 5.07
C ALA A 239 -6.25 1.47 4.01
N ASP A 240 -7.50 1.22 4.42
CA ASP A 240 -8.62 1.06 3.48
C ASP A 240 -8.84 2.40 2.76
N THR A 241 -8.87 3.51 3.51
CA THR A 241 -8.99 4.88 2.98
C THR A 241 -7.85 5.22 2.01
N VAL A 242 -6.60 4.93 2.37
CA VAL A 242 -5.45 5.14 1.47
C VAL A 242 -5.62 4.35 0.17
N ALA A 243 -6.04 3.09 0.25
CA ALA A 243 -6.25 2.26 -0.93
C ALA A 243 -7.35 2.81 -1.85
N GLY A 244 -8.47 3.27 -1.27
CA GLY A 244 -9.55 3.86 -2.03
C GLY A 244 -9.16 5.15 -2.77
N GLU A 245 -8.50 6.08 -2.08
CA GLU A 245 -8.06 7.33 -2.71
C GLU A 245 -6.94 7.11 -3.73
N LEU A 246 -6.04 6.15 -3.46
CA LEU A 246 -4.99 5.81 -4.43
C LEU A 246 -5.58 5.16 -5.68
N ALA A 247 -6.58 4.29 -5.52
CA ALA A 247 -7.30 3.68 -6.64
C ALA A 247 -8.01 4.74 -7.49
N ALA A 248 -8.67 5.70 -6.86
CA ALA A 248 -9.30 6.84 -7.52
C ALA A 248 -8.27 7.69 -8.30
N ALA A 249 -7.18 8.10 -7.64
CA ALA A 249 -6.13 8.92 -8.25
C ALA A 249 -5.43 8.24 -9.45
N LEU A 250 -5.42 6.92 -9.49
CA LEU A 250 -4.82 6.12 -10.56
C LEU A 250 -5.82 5.72 -11.66
N GLY A 251 -7.11 6.02 -11.48
CA GLY A 251 -8.17 5.52 -12.37
C GLY A 251 -8.17 3.99 -12.44
N ALA A 252 -8.02 3.33 -11.30
CA ALA A 252 -7.86 1.88 -11.23
C ALA A 252 -9.11 1.14 -11.74
N GLU A 253 -8.88 -0.02 -12.34
CA GLU A 253 -9.97 -0.90 -12.79
C GLU A 253 -10.64 -1.55 -11.57
N LYS A 254 -9.84 -2.00 -10.60
CA LYS A 254 -10.37 -2.61 -9.37
C LYS A 254 -9.69 -2.06 -8.12
N LEU A 255 -10.50 -1.85 -7.09
CA LEU A 255 -10.09 -1.80 -5.69
C LEU A 255 -10.47 -3.14 -5.05
N ILE A 256 -9.53 -3.83 -4.39
CA ILE A 256 -9.80 -5.09 -3.70
C ILE A 256 -9.35 -4.97 -2.25
N LEU A 257 -10.28 -5.14 -1.31
CA LEU A 257 -10.00 -5.11 0.13
C LEU A 257 -9.96 -6.55 0.66
N LEU A 258 -8.75 -7.03 0.99
CA LEU A 258 -8.57 -8.30 1.70
C LEU A 258 -8.93 -8.09 3.18
N THR A 259 -9.95 -8.83 3.65
CA THR A 259 -10.45 -8.74 5.02
C THR A 259 -10.51 -10.12 5.69
N ASP A 260 -11.00 -10.18 6.92
CA ASP A 260 -11.15 -11.38 7.76
C ASP A 260 -12.57 -11.98 7.76
N VAL A 261 -13.40 -11.60 6.78
CA VAL A 261 -14.77 -12.09 6.58
C VAL A 261 -15.01 -12.41 5.11
N ALA A 262 -16.03 -13.21 4.83
CA ALA A 262 -16.40 -13.65 3.47
C ALA A 262 -16.69 -12.49 2.50
N GLY A 263 -17.27 -11.42 3.02
CA GLY A 263 -17.77 -10.28 2.26
C GLY A 263 -18.89 -9.60 3.05
N ILE A 264 -19.87 -9.04 2.35
CA ILE A 264 -21.10 -8.50 2.91
C ILE A 264 -22.14 -9.62 2.97
N LEU A 265 -22.70 -9.85 4.16
CA LEU A 265 -23.76 -10.83 4.38
C LEU A 265 -25.10 -10.10 4.47
N GLU A 266 -26.15 -10.69 3.88
CA GLU A 266 -27.52 -10.21 4.01
C GLU A 266 -28.04 -10.42 5.44
N ASP A 267 -27.67 -11.55 6.05
CA ASP A 267 -27.84 -11.87 7.46
C ASP A 267 -26.47 -12.16 8.10
N ARG A 268 -26.10 -11.41 9.13
CA ARG A 268 -24.77 -11.51 9.77
C ARG A 268 -24.52 -12.86 10.42
N GLU A 269 -25.58 -13.54 10.84
CA GLU A 269 -25.48 -14.83 11.51
C GLU A 269 -25.47 -16.01 10.52
N ASP A 270 -25.76 -15.76 9.23
CA ASP A 270 -25.75 -16.76 8.18
C ASP A 270 -24.64 -16.48 7.15
N VAL A 271 -23.56 -17.27 7.22
CA VAL A 271 -22.44 -17.20 6.26
C VAL A 271 -22.89 -17.55 4.83
N GLY A 272 -23.96 -18.33 4.66
CA GLY A 272 -24.56 -18.65 3.37
C GLY A 272 -25.26 -17.47 2.69
N SER A 273 -25.52 -16.40 3.43
CA SER A 273 -26.20 -15.19 2.95
C SER A 273 -25.26 -14.18 2.25
N LEU A 274 -24.11 -14.64 1.76
CA LEU A 274 -23.13 -13.80 1.07
C LEU A 274 -23.74 -13.11 -0.16
N VAL A 275 -23.71 -11.79 -0.16
CA VAL A 275 -24.08 -10.97 -1.31
C VAL A 275 -22.91 -10.97 -2.29
N LYS A 276 -23.05 -11.63 -3.44
CA LYS A 276 -21.98 -11.72 -4.45
C LYS A 276 -21.73 -10.40 -5.17
N GLU A 277 -22.79 -9.69 -5.54
CA GLU A 277 -22.71 -8.41 -6.23
C GLU A 277 -23.79 -7.44 -5.73
N ILE A 278 -23.44 -6.16 -5.59
CA ILE A 278 -24.35 -5.11 -5.16
C ILE A 278 -23.94 -3.75 -5.73
N ASP A 279 -24.88 -2.87 -6.03
CA ASP A 279 -24.59 -1.50 -6.48
C ASP A 279 -24.46 -0.52 -5.29
N ILE A 280 -24.04 0.72 -5.57
CA ILE A 280 -23.92 1.77 -4.54
C ILE A 280 -25.25 1.99 -3.80
N LYS A 281 -26.39 1.91 -4.51
CA LYS A 281 -27.70 2.17 -3.91
C LYS A 281 -28.08 1.06 -2.93
N GLY A 282 -27.91 -0.19 -3.33
CA GLY A 282 -28.16 -1.38 -2.53
C GLY A 282 -27.31 -1.38 -1.27
N VAL A 283 -26.00 -1.12 -1.40
CA VAL A 283 -25.12 -1.17 -0.24
C VAL A 283 -25.36 -0.02 0.74
N LYS A 284 -25.79 1.16 0.26
CA LYS A 284 -26.27 2.25 1.13
C LYS A 284 -27.52 1.85 1.90
N LYS A 285 -28.48 1.22 1.23
CA LYS A 285 -29.68 0.69 1.87
C LYS A 285 -29.34 -0.35 2.94
N MET A 286 -28.39 -1.25 2.68
CA MET A 286 -27.96 -2.22 3.70
C MET A 286 -27.33 -1.57 4.94
N ILE A 287 -26.69 -0.40 4.80
CA ILE A 287 -26.21 0.39 5.94
C ILE A 287 -27.39 1.00 6.70
N GLU A 288 -28.34 1.61 5.99
CA GLU A 288 -29.53 2.24 6.57
C GLU A 288 -30.42 1.22 7.31
N ASP A 289 -30.60 0.05 6.72
CA ASP A 289 -31.34 -1.08 7.29
C ASP A 289 -30.58 -1.77 8.44
N GLY A 290 -29.35 -1.32 8.77
CA GLY A 290 -28.54 -1.86 9.86
C GLY A 290 -27.95 -3.25 9.59
N LYS A 291 -28.04 -3.77 8.36
CA LYS A 291 -27.44 -5.07 7.93
C LYS A 291 -25.92 -4.99 7.83
N VAL A 292 -25.38 -3.87 7.37
CA VAL A 292 -23.94 -3.56 7.40
C VAL A 292 -23.59 -2.74 8.65
N GLY A 293 -22.60 -3.18 9.43
CA GLY A 293 -22.30 -2.61 10.74
C GLY A 293 -20.85 -2.73 11.16
N GLY A 294 -20.52 -2.11 12.30
CA GLY A 294 -19.19 -2.15 12.89
C GLY A 294 -18.08 -1.77 11.91
N GLY A 295 -17.02 -2.58 11.88
CA GLY A 295 -15.86 -2.36 11.00
C GLY A 295 -16.13 -2.52 9.50
N MET A 296 -17.31 -3.01 9.09
CA MET A 296 -17.67 -3.11 7.67
C MET A 296 -18.13 -1.77 7.09
N ILE A 297 -18.74 -0.90 7.90
CA ILE A 297 -19.17 0.44 7.46
C ILE A 297 -18.03 1.25 6.84
N PRO A 298 -16.85 1.41 7.48
CA PRO A 298 -15.76 2.18 6.88
C PRO A 298 -15.21 1.54 5.59
N LYS A 299 -15.23 0.21 5.46
CA LYS A 299 -14.83 -0.50 4.23
C LYS A 299 -15.76 -0.19 3.07
N VAL A 300 -17.06 -0.32 3.31
CA VAL A 300 -18.09 0.00 2.30
C VAL A 300 -18.05 1.48 1.93
N LYS A 301 -17.91 2.38 2.90
CA LYS A 301 -17.77 3.83 2.64
C LYS A 301 -16.55 4.12 1.76
N CYS A 302 -15.42 3.46 2.00
CA CYS A 302 -14.24 3.55 1.14
C CYS A 302 -14.54 3.08 -0.29
N CYS A 303 -15.17 1.90 -0.46
CA CYS A 303 -15.56 1.38 -1.77
C CYS A 303 -16.44 2.38 -2.52
N ILE A 304 -17.54 2.85 -1.91
CA ILE A 304 -18.45 3.84 -2.49
C ILE A 304 -17.68 5.10 -2.91
N ARG A 305 -16.81 5.63 -2.04
CA ARG A 305 -16.04 6.85 -2.31
C ARG A 305 -15.08 6.67 -3.48
N SER A 306 -14.46 5.49 -3.63
CA SER A 306 -13.58 5.19 -4.75
C SER A 306 -14.35 5.03 -6.08
N LEU A 307 -15.50 4.36 -6.05
CA LEU A 307 -16.36 4.15 -7.22
C LEU A 307 -16.93 5.47 -7.74
N ALA A 308 -17.40 6.33 -6.83
CA ALA A 308 -17.89 7.67 -7.17
C ALA A 308 -16.81 8.56 -7.82
N GLN A 309 -15.52 8.24 -7.62
CA GLN A 309 -14.39 8.93 -8.22
C GLN A 309 -13.87 8.25 -9.51
N GLY A 310 -14.53 7.19 -9.98
CA GLY A 310 -14.27 6.59 -11.29
C GLY A 310 -13.57 5.23 -11.28
N VAL A 311 -13.29 4.63 -10.12
CA VAL A 311 -12.91 3.21 -10.04
C VAL A 311 -14.05 2.34 -10.58
N LYS A 312 -13.75 1.30 -11.36
CA LYS A 312 -14.80 0.52 -12.05
C LYS A 312 -15.54 -0.45 -11.13
N THR A 313 -14.81 -1.20 -10.31
CA THR A 313 -15.40 -2.14 -9.34
C THR A 313 -14.60 -2.11 -8.03
N ALA A 314 -15.27 -2.31 -6.90
CA ALA A 314 -14.62 -2.45 -5.61
C ALA A 314 -15.07 -3.74 -4.92
N SER A 315 -14.16 -4.64 -4.58
CA SER A 315 -14.49 -5.94 -3.99
C SER A 315 -14.01 -6.04 -2.54
N ILE A 316 -14.83 -6.61 -1.66
CA ILE A 316 -14.47 -6.98 -0.29
C ILE A 316 -14.45 -8.50 -0.22
N ILE A 317 -13.27 -9.08 0.01
CA ILE A 317 -13.06 -10.54 -0.11
C ILE A 317 -12.33 -11.12 1.10
N ASP A 318 -12.46 -12.43 1.29
CA ASP A 318 -11.86 -13.15 2.41
C ASP A 318 -10.37 -13.44 2.21
N GLY A 319 -9.53 -12.64 2.86
CA GLY A 319 -8.08 -12.82 2.86
C GLY A 319 -7.60 -14.04 3.66
N ARG A 320 -8.48 -14.78 4.34
CA ARG A 320 -8.16 -16.04 5.02
C ARG A 320 -8.18 -17.23 4.07
N ARG A 321 -8.81 -17.09 2.90
CA ARG A 321 -8.81 -18.11 1.84
C ARG A 321 -7.53 -17.99 1.02
N GLN A 322 -6.85 -19.11 0.82
CA GLN A 322 -5.70 -19.19 -0.09
C GLN A 322 -6.12 -18.77 -1.49
N HIS A 323 -5.25 -18.02 -2.16
CA HIS A 323 -5.45 -17.55 -3.53
C HIS A 323 -6.73 -16.72 -3.75
N SER A 324 -7.29 -16.11 -2.70
CA SER A 324 -8.52 -15.30 -2.78
C SER A 324 -8.43 -14.18 -3.82
N LEU A 325 -7.26 -13.56 -3.96
CA LEU A 325 -7.03 -12.52 -4.96
C LEU A 325 -7.14 -13.07 -6.40
N LEU A 326 -6.63 -14.27 -6.65
CA LEU A 326 -6.76 -14.91 -7.96
C LEU A 326 -8.19 -15.38 -8.22
N HIS A 327 -8.86 -15.95 -7.21
CA HIS A 327 -10.28 -16.31 -7.33
C HIS A 327 -11.14 -15.09 -7.69
N GLU A 328 -10.87 -13.93 -7.10
CA GLU A 328 -11.61 -12.69 -7.40
C GLU A 328 -11.39 -12.16 -8.83
N ILE A 329 -10.23 -12.39 -9.43
CA ILE A 329 -9.87 -11.80 -10.73
C ILE A 329 -10.03 -12.80 -11.89
N MET A 330 -9.75 -14.08 -11.63
CA MET A 330 -9.61 -15.15 -12.62
C MET A 330 -10.75 -16.17 -12.55
N SER A 331 -11.90 -15.78 -11.98
CA SER A 331 -13.13 -16.57 -12.01
C SER A 331 -14.36 -15.67 -12.15
N ASP A 332 -15.46 -16.23 -12.64
CA ASP A 332 -16.73 -15.51 -12.75
C ASP A 332 -17.45 -15.40 -11.39
N GLU A 333 -17.24 -16.36 -10.50
CA GLU A 333 -17.90 -16.38 -9.18
C GLU A 333 -17.34 -15.31 -8.23
N GLY A 334 -16.05 -14.97 -8.38
CA GLY A 334 -15.34 -14.09 -7.46
C GLY A 334 -15.04 -14.76 -6.11
N ALA A 335 -14.56 -13.97 -5.14
CA ALA A 335 -14.15 -14.48 -3.82
C ALA A 335 -14.79 -13.74 -2.64
N GLY A 336 -15.81 -12.92 -2.89
CA GLY A 336 -16.53 -12.16 -1.87
C GLY A 336 -17.65 -11.32 -2.46
N THR A 337 -17.78 -10.08 -2.00
CA THR A 337 -18.79 -9.12 -2.50
C THR A 337 -18.15 -8.11 -3.42
N MET A 338 -18.61 -8.06 -4.67
CA MET A 338 -18.28 -7.01 -5.62
C MET A 338 -19.29 -5.86 -5.51
N ILE A 339 -18.78 -4.63 -5.42
CA ILE A 339 -19.58 -3.40 -5.42
C ILE A 339 -19.36 -2.67 -6.74
N THR A 340 -20.45 -2.34 -7.42
CA THR A 340 -20.48 -1.60 -8.69
C THR A 340 -21.09 -0.21 -8.51
N GLY A 341 -20.76 0.70 -9.44
CA GLY A 341 -21.14 2.12 -9.41
C GLY A 341 -22.63 2.37 -9.63
#